data_AF-A0A4Y2HCW6-F1
#
_entry.id   AF-A0A4Y2HCW6-F1
#
_cell.length_a   1.000
_cell.length_b   1.000
_cell.length_c   1.000
_cell.angle_alpha   90.00
_cell.angle_beta   90.00
_cell.angle_gamma   90.00
#
_symmetry.space_group_name_H-M   'P 1'
#
loop_
_entity.id
_entity.type
_entity.pdbx_description
1 polymer ?
#
loop_
_entity_poly.entity_id
_entity_poly.type
_entity_poly.pdbx_seq_one_letter_code
_entity_poly.pdbx_strand_id
1 'polypeptide(L)'
;MHLLDNCTEFYDVGQKLKCSYYVDSCLTGVHDVSEAEQFAKKEKLIMSKRCFNSSGWESNVECKHASKHSGNTSELGIIWNLDDDTLKCKTDFEILPC
;
A
#
# COMPACT_ATOMS: atom_id res chain seq x y z
N MET A 1 10.87 -11.18 7.56
CA MET A 1 10.23 -10.03 8.22
C MET A 1 10.65 -10.03 9.69
N HIS A 2 11.69 -9.27 10.07
CA HIS A 2 12.36 -9.38 11.38
C HIS A 2 11.61 -8.74 12.56
N LEU A 3 10.57 -7.94 12.30
CA LEU A 3 9.77 -7.27 13.34
C LEU A 3 8.98 -8.25 14.22
N LEU A 4 8.61 -9.42 13.71
CA LEU A 4 7.84 -10.43 14.45
C LEU A 4 8.73 -11.40 15.22
N ASP A 5 10.06 -11.28 15.13
CA ASP A 5 10.99 -12.27 15.72
C ASP A 5 11.01 -12.27 17.25
N ASN A 6 10.65 -11.13 17.87
CA ASN A 6 10.66 -10.97 19.33
C ASN A 6 9.26 -10.87 19.96
N CYS A 7 8.18 -11.14 19.22
CA CYS A 7 6.82 -11.06 19.76
C CYS A 7 6.51 -12.26 20.67
N THR A 8 6.51 -12.05 21.98
CA THR A 8 6.23 -13.08 22.99
C THR A 8 4.74 -13.17 23.37
N GLU A 9 3.96 -12.13 23.07
CA GLU A 9 2.51 -12.10 23.27
C GLU A 9 1.78 -12.62 22.04
N PHE A 10 0.68 -13.37 22.23
CA PHE A 10 -0.11 -13.97 21.15
C PHE A 10 0.75 -14.74 20.12
N TYR A 11 1.66 -15.59 20.63
CA TYR A 11 2.65 -16.32 19.84
C TYR A 11 2.05 -17.10 18.66
N ASP A 12 0.87 -17.69 18.85
CA ASP A 12 0.11 -18.39 17.82
C ASP A 12 -0.30 -17.45 16.67
N VAL A 13 -0.73 -16.23 17.00
CA VAL A 13 -1.02 -15.17 16.03
C VAL A 13 0.27 -14.69 15.38
N GLY A 14 1.33 -14.44 16.15
CA GLY A 14 2.64 -14.01 15.64
C GLY A 14 3.26 -14.98 14.61
N GLN A 15 3.19 -16.29 14.87
CA GLN A 15 3.64 -17.32 13.91
C GLN A 15 2.79 -17.34 12.65
N LYS A 16 1.47 -17.12 12.78
CA LYS A 16 0.56 -17.03 11.64
C LYS A 16 0.88 -15.81 10.78
N LEU A 17 1.17 -14.66 11.41
CA LEU A 17 1.58 -13.44 10.73
C LEU A 17 2.95 -13.55 10.06
N LYS A 18 3.91 -14.29 10.64
CA LYS A 18 5.21 -14.58 9.98
C LYS A 18 5.05 -15.37 8.69
N CYS A 19 4.07 -16.27 8.65
CA CYS A 19 3.74 -17.06 7.45
C CYS A 19 2.87 -16.28 6.45
N SER A 20 2.31 -15.14 6.85
CA SER A 20 1.56 -14.25 5.98
C SER A 20 2.52 -13.39 5.14
N TYR A 21 2.41 -13.45 3.82
CA TYR A 21 3.09 -12.50 2.93
C TYR A 21 2.38 -11.15 2.99
N TYR A 22 2.80 -10.26 3.88
CA TYR A 22 2.34 -8.87 3.83
C TYR A 22 2.77 -8.24 2.51
N VAL A 23 1.82 -8.00 1.62
CA VAL A 23 2.00 -7.06 0.52
C VAL A 23 1.71 -5.70 1.12
N ASP A 24 2.74 -5.01 1.57
CA ASP A 24 2.63 -3.59 1.90
C ASP A 24 2.34 -2.84 0.59
N SER A 25 1.40 -1.88 0.64
CA SER A 25 0.78 -1.12 -0.46
C SER A 25 1.37 -1.26 -1.88
N CYS A 26 0.53 -1.62 -2.85
CA CYS A 26 0.91 -1.68 -4.26
C CYS A 26 0.76 -0.31 -4.93
N LEU A 27 1.80 0.15 -5.64
CA LEU A 27 1.74 1.32 -6.52
C LEU A 27 1.99 0.88 -7.96
N THR A 28 1.08 1.23 -8.86
CA THR A 28 1.21 0.94 -10.30
C THR A 28 0.74 2.13 -11.13
N GLY A 29 1.40 2.36 -12.26
CA GLY A 29 0.89 3.27 -13.29
C GLY A 29 -0.19 2.58 -14.13
N VAL A 30 -1.18 3.37 -14.56
CA VAL A 30 -2.28 2.95 -15.45
C VAL A 30 -2.55 4.02 -16.49
N HIS A 31 -3.04 3.64 -17.65
CA HIS A 31 -3.29 4.57 -18.77
C HIS A 31 -4.69 5.20 -18.74
N ASP A 32 -5.67 4.52 -18.13
CA ASP A 32 -7.05 4.99 -18.08
C ASP A 32 -7.85 4.41 -16.89
N VAL A 33 -9.05 4.94 -16.68
CA VAL A 33 -10.00 4.53 -15.61
C VAL A 33 -10.34 3.04 -15.70
N SER A 34 -10.52 2.50 -16.90
CA SER A 34 -10.92 1.11 -17.10
C SER A 34 -9.80 0.17 -16.68
N GLU A 35 -8.55 0.50 -17.01
CA GLU A 35 -7.39 -0.23 -16.54
C GLU A 35 -7.29 -0.20 -15.01
N ALA A 36 -7.49 0.97 -14.40
CA ALA A 36 -7.51 1.12 -12.94
C ALA A 36 -8.58 0.22 -12.27
N GLU A 37 -9.81 0.22 -12.79
CA GLU A 37 -10.90 -0.62 -12.28
C GLU A 37 -10.62 -2.12 -12.45
N GLN A 38 -10.08 -2.52 -13.60
CA GLN A 38 -9.70 -3.91 -13.84
C GLN A 38 -8.58 -4.37 -12.93
N PHE A 39 -7.58 -3.52 -12.71
CA PHE A 39 -6.47 -3.79 -11.82
C PHE A 39 -6.97 -3.98 -10.39
N ALA A 40 -7.75 -3.04 -9.87
CA ALA A 40 -8.33 -3.11 -8.53
C ALA A 40 -9.16 -4.39 -8.32
N LYS A 41 -9.95 -4.79 -9.31
CA LYS A 41 -10.75 -6.01 -9.26
C LYS A 41 -9.90 -7.29 -9.26
N LYS A 42 -8.87 -7.34 -10.12
CA LYS A 42 -7.98 -8.52 -10.23
C LYS A 42 -7.12 -8.66 -8.99
N GLU A 43 -6.55 -7.58 -8.49
CA GLU A 43 -5.74 -7.58 -7.28
C GLU A 43 -6.58 -8.03 -6.08
N LYS A 44 -7.77 -7.45 -5.85
CA LYS A 44 -8.68 -7.87 -4.77
C LYS A 44 -9.03 -9.36 -4.85
N LEU A 45 -9.22 -9.91 -6.04
CA LEU A 45 -9.47 -11.34 -6.24
C LEU A 45 -8.24 -12.20 -5.88
N ILE A 46 -7.04 -11.79 -6.27
CA ILE A 46 -5.80 -12.50 -5.96
C ILE A 46 -5.51 -12.44 -4.45
N MET A 47 -5.63 -11.26 -3.86
CA MET A 47 -5.39 -11.01 -2.43
C MET A 47 -6.37 -11.77 -1.55
N SER A 48 -7.67 -11.75 -1.88
CA SER A 48 -8.69 -12.52 -1.14
C SER A 48 -8.45 -14.03 -1.19
N LYS A 49 -8.05 -14.59 -2.35
CA LYS A 49 -7.68 -16.00 -2.48
C LYS A 49 -6.49 -16.41 -1.61
N ARG A 50 -5.66 -15.45 -1.22
CA ARG A 50 -4.47 -15.64 -0.40
C ARG A 50 -4.66 -15.17 1.06
N CYS A 51 -5.89 -14.84 1.44
CA CYS A 51 -6.25 -14.34 2.77
C CYS A 51 -5.58 -13.01 3.16
N PHE A 52 -5.23 -12.18 2.18
CA PHE A 52 -4.72 -10.83 2.40
C PHE A 52 -5.84 -9.79 2.35
N ASN A 53 -5.78 -8.83 3.26
CA ASN A 53 -6.62 -7.63 3.25
C ASN A 53 -5.78 -6.44 2.76
N SER A 54 -6.15 -5.85 1.62
CA SER A 54 -5.62 -4.56 1.16
C SER A 54 -6.29 -3.43 1.95
N SER A 55 -5.52 -2.49 2.51
CA SER A 55 -5.97 -1.40 3.38
C SER A 55 -6.73 -0.26 2.67
N GLY A 56 -6.96 -0.34 1.36
CA GLY A 56 -7.64 0.69 0.58
C GLY A 56 -7.00 0.83 -0.79
N TRP A 57 -7.54 1.72 -1.61
CA TRP A 57 -7.01 2.07 -2.92
C TRP A 57 -6.97 3.57 -3.07
N GLU A 58 -5.91 4.09 -3.65
CA GLU A 58 -5.81 5.48 -4.06
C GLU A 58 -5.41 5.51 -5.53
N SER A 59 -5.87 6.53 -6.24
CA SER A 59 -5.75 6.59 -7.69
C SER A 59 -5.72 8.04 -8.12
N ASN A 60 -4.81 8.43 -9.02
CA ASN A 60 -4.82 9.76 -9.64
C ASN A 60 -6.05 9.98 -10.55
N VAL A 61 -6.81 8.92 -10.79
CA VAL A 61 -8.03 8.95 -11.60
C VAL A 61 -9.23 8.62 -10.73
N GLU A 62 -10.34 9.33 -10.91
CA GLU A 62 -11.60 9.05 -10.23
C GLU A 62 -12.11 7.64 -10.59
N CYS A 63 -12.12 6.73 -9.62
CA CYS A 63 -12.62 5.37 -9.80
C CYS A 63 -13.42 4.92 -8.57
N LYS A 64 -14.36 3.99 -8.78
CA LYS A 64 -15.27 3.51 -7.72
C LYS A 64 -14.57 2.79 -6.57
N HIS A 65 -13.32 2.39 -6.78
CA HIS A 65 -12.53 1.63 -5.81
C HIS A 65 -11.60 2.53 -4.99
N ALA A 66 -11.28 3.72 -5.47
CA ALA A 66 -10.36 4.63 -4.81
C ALA A 66 -11.04 5.39 -3.65
N SER A 67 -10.44 5.39 -2.47
CA SER A 67 -10.83 6.23 -1.35
C SER A 67 -10.43 7.69 -1.54
N LYS A 68 -9.43 7.94 -2.37
CA LYS A 68 -8.90 9.28 -2.65
C LYS A 68 -8.42 9.39 -4.10
N HIS A 69 -8.71 10.53 -4.72
CA HIS A 69 -8.39 10.79 -6.12
C HIS A 69 -7.83 12.17 -6.44
N SER A 70 -7.46 12.95 -5.41
CA SER A 70 -6.91 14.29 -5.57
C SER A 70 -6.06 14.66 -4.36
N GLY A 71 -5.12 15.58 -4.57
CA GLY A 71 -4.16 16.05 -3.56
C GLY A 71 -3.07 15.04 -3.23
N ASN A 72 -2.33 15.33 -2.16
CA ASN A 72 -1.19 14.53 -1.74
C ASN A 72 -1.63 13.34 -0.88
N THR A 73 -1.09 12.16 -1.19
CA THR A 73 -1.16 10.98 -0.34
C THR A 73 0.23 10.42 -0.02
N SER A 74 0.31 9.45 0.88
CA SER A 74 1.56 8.93 1.42
C SER A 74 1.56 7.41 1.40
N GLU A 75 2.18 6.83 0.37
CA GLU A 75 2.28 5.40 0.16
C GLU A 75 3.71 4.94 0.43
N LEU A 76 3.88 3.99 1.37
CA LEU A 76 5.19 3.44 1.77
C LEU A 76 6.26 4.49 2.14
N GLY A 77 5.85 5.65 2.67
CA GLY A 77 6.75 6.74 3.02
C GLY A 77 7.13 7.67 1.86
N ILE A 78 6.57 7.45 0.67
CA ILE A 78 6.70 8.33 -0.51
C ILE A 78 5.43 9.19 -0.61
N ILE A 79 5.60 10.47 -0.88
CA ILE A 79 4.47 11.37 -1.14
C ILE A 79 4.08 11.23 -2.61
N TRP A 80 2.84 10.89 -2.88
CA TRP A 80 2.27 10.89 -4.24
C TRP A 80 1.30 12.06 -4.38
N ASN A 81 1.57 12.96 -5.34
CA ASN A 81 0.62 13.98 -5.75
C ASN A 81 -0.29 13.38 -6.83
N LEU A 82 -1.56 13.14 -6.47
CA LEU A 82 -2.55 12.56 -7.35
C LEU A 82 -2.97 13.51 -8.48
N ASP A 83 -2.86 14.82 -8.29
CA ASP A 83 -3.28 15.81 -9.30
C ASP A 83 -2.27 15.91 -10.45
N ASP A 84 -0.98 15.85 -10.12
CA ASP A 84 0.13 15.94 -11.09
C ASP A 84 0.67 14.56 -11.52
N ASP A 85 0.17 13.48 -10.90
CA ASP A 85 0.73 12.13 -10.99
C ASP A 85 2.25 12.07 -10.78
N THR A 86 2.72 12.67 -9.69
CA THR A 86 4.16 12.75 -9.37
C THR A 86 4.50 12.20 -7.99
N LEU A 87 5.62 11.46 -7.91
CA LEU A 87 6.16 10.93 -6.66
C LEU A 87 7.28 11.83 -6.12
N LYS A 88 7.26 12.08 -4.82
CA LYS A 88 8.26 12.86 -4.08
C LYS A 88 8.73 12.06 -2.87
N CYS A 89 10.04 11.93 -2.71
CA CYS A 89 10.62 11.38 -1.50
C CYS A 89 10.53 12.40 -0.37
N LYS A 90 10.18 11.95 0.85
CA LYS A 90 10.43 12.76 2.05
C LYS A 90 11.94 12.78 2.31
N THR A 91 12.58 13.89 2.00
CA THR A 91 14.02 14.11 2.25
C THR A 91 14.32 14.70 3.63
N ASP A 92 13.33 14.74 4.53
CA ASP A 92 13.52 15.21 5.92
C ASP A 92 14.30 14.17 6.73
N PHE A 93 15.59 14.04 6.42
CA PHE A 93 16.56 13.47 7.33
C PHE A 93 16.91 14.57 8.33
N GLU A 94 16.26 14.59 9.49
CA GLU A 94 16.92 15.16 10.66
C GLU A 94 18.20 14.35 10.86
N ILE A 95 19.33 14.92 10.46
CA ILE A 95 20.64 14.38 10.77
C ILE A 95 20.74 14.43 12.30
N LEU A 96 20.43 13.32 12.97
CA LEU A 96 20.69 13.17 14.39
C LEU A 96 22.20 13.34 14.58
N PRO A 97 22.67 14.38 15.29
CA PRO A 97 24.08 14.50 15.60
C PRO A 97 24.49 13.30 16.48
N CYS A 98 25.56 12.62 16.09
CA CYS A 98 26.18 11.52 16.85
C CYS A 98 26.67 11.97 18.24
#